data_AF-A0A949MFC4-F1
#
_entry.id   AF-A0A949MFC4-F1
#
_cell.length_a   1.000
_cell.length_b   1.000
_cell.length_c   1.000
_cell.angle_alpha   90.00
_cell.angle_beta   90.00
_cell.angle_gamma   90.00
#
_symmetry.space_group_name_H-M   'P 1'
#
loop_
_entity.id
_entity.type
_entity.pdbx_description
1 polymer ?
#
loop_
_entity_poly.entity_id
_entity_poly.type
_entity_poly.pdbx_seq_one_letter_code
_entity_poly.pdbx_strand_id
1 'polypeptide(L)' 'MAKHDDDNHANQLNPNNDAYWESRGWDERPEDWEDRLNDPDEYSLFPPVER' A
#
# COMPACT_ATOMS: atom_id res chain seq x y z
N MET A 1 0.85 14.76 22.02
CA MET A 1 0.35 14.57 20.64
C MET A 1 1.22 13.50 20.01
N ALA A 2 0.74 12.26 19.84
CA ALA A 2 1.56 11.14 19.31
C ALA A 2 0.67 9.98 18.80
N LYS A 3 -0.42 10.30 18.10
CA LYS A 3 -1.30 9.29 17.48
C LYS A 3 -1.42 9.52 15.99
N HIS A 4 -1.54 10.79 15.59
CA HIS A 4 -1.65 11.16 14.18
C HIS A 4 -0.46 10.74 13.30
N ASP A 5 0.78 10.80 13.81
CA ASP A 5 1.95 10.36 13.03
C ASP A 5 1.98 8.83 12.87
N ASP A 6 1.68 8.06 13.92
CA ASP A 6 1.61 6.60 13.84
C ASP A 6 0.43 6.12 12.98
N ASP A 7 -0.72 6.79 13.06
CA ASP A 7 -1.90 6.49 12.25
C ASP A 7 -1.63 6.77 10.76
N ASN A 8 -0.94 7.88 10.44
CA ASN A 8 -0.53 8.18 9.07
C ASN A 8 0.53 7.18 8.56
N HIS A 9 1.48 6.80 9.41
CA HIS A 9 2.51 5.84 9.05
C HIS A 9 1.93 4.42 8.83
N ALA A 10 0.97 4.01 9.65
CA ALA A 10 0.26 2.74 9.49
C ALA A 10 -0.56 2.69 8.20
N ASN A 11 -1.19 3.81 7.82
CA ASN A 11 -1.96 3.93 6.59
C ASN A 11 -1.07 3.88 5.34
N GLN A 12 0.13 4.48 5.38
CA GLN A 12 1.08 4.43 4.27
C GLN A 12 1.70 3.05 4.05
N LEU A 13 1.69 2.18 5.07
CA LEU A 13 2.25 0.83 5.00
C LEU A 13 1.18 -0.27 4.81
N ASN A 14 -0.09 0.11 4.69
CA ASN A 14 -1.19 -0.82 4.52
C ASN A 14 -1.71 -0.81 3.07
N PRO A 15 -1.53 -1.88 2.28
CA PRO A 15 -2.08 -1.98 0.93
C PRO A 15 -3.60 -1.90 0.86
N ASN A 16 -4.30 -2.02 1.98
CA ASN A 16 -5.75 -1.79 2.05
C ASN A 16 -6.11 -0.29 2.03
N ASN A 17 -5.14 0.61 2.24
CA ASN A 17 -5.37 2.05 2.24
C ASN A 17 -4.87 2.68 0.93
N ASP A 18 -5.64 3.60 0.36
CA ASP A 18 -5.27 4.30 -0.89
C ASP A 18 -3.96 5.09 -0.74
N ALA A 19 -3.65 5.57 0.47
CA ALA A 19 -2.39 6.25 0.78
C ALA A 19 -1.14 5.40 0.50
N TYR A 20 -1.23 4.07 0.63
CA TYR A 20 -0.15 3.15 0.25
C TYR A 20 0.11 3.18 -1.26
N TRP A 21 -0.93 3.31 -2.07
CA TRP A 21 -0.87 3.30 -3.54
C TRP A 21 -0.42 4.64 -4.09
N GLU A 22 -1.00 5.73 -3.58
CA GLU A 22 -0.62 7.09 -3.95
C GLU A 22 0.85 7.39 -3.66
N SER A 23 1.36 6.93 -2.51
CA SER A 23 2.78 7.09 -2.15
C SER A 23 3.75 6.41 -3.12
N ARG A 24 3.23 5.54 -4.00
CA ARG A 24 4.01 4.75 -4.94
C ARG A 24 3.74 5.13 -6.40
N GLY A 25 2.99 6.20 -6.62
CA GLY A 25 2.69 6.74 -7.93
C GLY A 25 1.50 6.09 -8.64
N TRP A 26 0.62 5.42 -7.89
CA TRP A 26 -0.63 4.89 -8.41
C TRP A 26 -1.77 5.86 -8.09
N ASP A 27 -2.66 6.12 -9.05
CA ASP A 27 -3.82 7.00 -8.85
C ASP A 27 -4.82 6.43 -7.82
N GLU A 28 -4.97 5.11 -7.77
CA GLU A 28 -5.92 4.42 -6.91
C GLU A 28 -5.45 2.98 -6.64
N ARG A 29 -5.92 2.41 -5.53
CA ARG A 29 -5.80 0.99 -5.23
C ARG A 29 -6.57 0.13 -6.25
N PRO A 30 -5.91 -0.79 -6.96
CA PRO A 30 -6.60 -1.75 -7.81
C PRO A 30 -7.59 -2.63 -7.03
N GLU A 31 -8.75 -2.94 -7.61
CA GLU A 31 -9.78 -3.78 -6.98
C GLU A 31 -9.27 -5.19 -6.63
N ASP A 32 -8.43 -5.75 -7.50
CA ASP A 32 -7.81 -7.07 -7.33
C ASP A 32 -6.50 -7.05 -6.51
N TRP A 33 -6.25 -6.00 -5.71
CA TRP A 33 -4.99 -5.91 -4.96
C TRP A 33 -4.73 -7.10 -4.03
N GLU A 34 -5.77 -7.72 -3.45
CA GLU A 34 -5.60 -8.91 -2.61
C GLU A 34 -5.11 -10.10 -3.42
N ASP A 35 -5.65 -10.30 -4.62
CA ASP A 35 -5.27 -11.41 -5.49
C ASP A 35 -3.83 -11.23 -5.98
N ARG A 36 -3.49 -10.02 -6.41
CA ARG A 36 -2.14 -9.67 -6.85
C ARG A 36 -1.11 -9.75 -5.70
N LEU A 37 -1.52 -9.55 -4.44
CA LEU A 37 -0.62 -9.77 -3.29
C LEU A 37 -0.36 -11.26 -3.03
N ASN A 38 -1.32 -12.12 -3.35
CA ASN A 38 -1.22 -13.57 -3.20
C ASN A 38 -0.53 -14.24 -4.40
N ASP A 39 -0.56 -13.58 -5.57
CA ASP A 39 0.13 -14.04 -6.77
C ASP A 39 1.57 -13.49 -6.80
N PRO A 40 2.61 -14.35 -6.81
CA PRO A 40 4.00 -13.90 -6.73
C PRO A 40 4.52 -13.21 -8.00
N ASP A 41 3.91 -13.47 -9.16
CA ASP A 41 4.28 -12.85 -10.43
C ASP A 41 3.72 -11.42 -10.50
N GLU A 42 2.50 -11.21 -10.00
CA GLU A 42 1.88 -9.89 -9.85
C GLU A 42 2.40 -9.14 -8.61
N TYR A 43 2.84 -9.84 -7.55
CA TYR A 43 3.45 -9.23 -6.36
C TYR A 43 4.69 -8.41 -6.71
N SER A 44 5.43 -8.81 -7.76
CA SER A 44 6.57 -8.03 -8.26
C SER A 44 6.16 -6.74 -8.96
N LEU A 45 4.91 -6.64 -9.43
CA LEU A 45 4.35 -5.39 -9.94
C LEU A 45 3.92 -4.47 -8.79
N PHE A 46 3.80 -4.98 -7.56
CA PHE A 46 3.67 -4.10 -6.41
C PHE A 46 4.98 -3.42 -6.11
N PRO A 47 4.93 -2.12 -5.81
CA PRO A 47 6.11 -1.44 -5.35
C PRO A 47 6.52 -2.01 -3.97
N PRO A 48 7.83 -2.03 -3.65
CA PRO A 48 8.32 -2.60 -2.39
C PRO A 48 7.89 -1.74 -1.20
N VAL A 49 7.54 -2.39 -0.08
CA VAL A 49 7.26 -1.69 1.20
C VAL A 49 8.53 -1.01 1.71
N GLU A 50 8.70 0.25 1.35
CA GLU A 50 9.74 1.12 1.91
C GLU A 50 9.46 1.32 3.40
N ARG A 51 10.47 1.05 4.23
CA ARG A 51 10.39 0.92 5.69
C ARG A 51 10.86 2.17 6.41
#